data_AF-A0A7U8C9F8-F1
#
_entry.id   AF-A0A7U8C9F8-F1
#
_cell.length_a   1.000
_cell.length_b   1.000
_cell.length_c   1.000
_cell.angle_alpha   90.00
_cell.angle_beta   90.00
_cell.angle_gamma   90.00
#
_symmetry.space_group_name_H-M   'P 1'
#
loop_
_entity.id
_entity.type
_entity.pdbx_description
1 polymer ?
#
loop_
_entity_poly.entity_id
_entity_poly.type
_entity_poly.pdbx_seq_one_letter_code
_entity_poly.pdbx_strand_id
1 'polypeptide(L)' 'MAEYGSEQASSYPLGLYIAVYYGGNRSEFAKANGVVRQQVTKWLNNGFYVVDHKLYSPRRNLNRP' A
#
# COMPACT_ATOMS: atom_id res chain seq x y z
N MET A 1 9.05 -23.17 -13.74
CA MET A 1 9.14 -23.00 -12.28
C MET A 1 10.34 -22.10 -12.06
N ALA A 2 10.14 -20.78 -12.14
CA ALA A 2 11.24 -19.82 -12.12
C ALA A 2 11.41 -19.28 -10.70
N GLU A 3 12.62 -19.49 -10.19
CA GLU A 3 13.15 -18.91 -8.97
C GLU A 3 13.04 -17.38 -9.02
N TYR A 4 12.23 -16.81 -8.13
CA TYR A 4 12.27 -15.39 -7.78
C TYR A 4 12.88 -15.27 -6.37
N GLY A 5 14.15 -15.63 -6.28
CA GLY A 5 15.01 -15.13 -5.22
C GLY A 5 15.38 -13.69 -5.54
N SER A 6 14.62 -12.74 -5.00
CA SER A 6 15.03 -11.33 -4.98
C SER A 6 14.37 -10.63 -3.81
N GLU A 7 15.17 -10.29 -2.80
CA GLU A 7 14.88 -9.36 -1.71
C GLU A 7 14.70 -7.92 -2.24
N GLN A 8 13.78 -7.75 -3.18
CA GLN A 8 13.36 -6.44 -3.66
C GLN A 8 12.29 -5.99 -2.66
N ALA A 9 12.52 -4.89 -1.95
CA ALA A 9 11.49 -4.24 -1.16
C ALA A 9 10.34 -3.83 -2.09
N SER A 10 9.39 -4.74 -2.29
CA SER A 10 8.37 -4.60 -3.32
C SER A 10 7.35 -3.58 -2.84
N SER A 11 7.54 -2.34 -3.28
CA SER A 11 6.66 -1.21 -2.99
C SER A 11 5.45 -1.27 -3.91
N TYR A 12 4.28 -1.56 -3.36
CA TYR A 12 3.03 -1.54 -4.11
C TYR A 12 2.21 -0.31 -3.71
N PRO A 13 1.48 0.33 -4.65
CA PRO A 13 0.51 1.34 -4.26
C PRO A 13 -0.54 0.72 -3.35
N LEU A 14 -0.98 1.46 -2.32
CA LEU A 14 -1.94 0.97 -1.33
C LEU A 14 -3.21 0.39 -1.99
N GLY A 15 -3.67 1.01 -3.08
CA GLY A 15 -4.83 0.53 -3.83
C GLY A 15 -4.65 -0.89 -4.38
N LEU A 16 -3.45 -1.22 -4.87
CA LEU A 16 -3.13 -2.54 -5.39
C LEU A 16 -3.04 -3.56 -4.26
N TYR A 17 -2.46 -3.17 -3.12
CA TYR A 17 -2.43 -4.01 -1.92
C TYR A 17 -3.85 -4.34 -1.44
N ILE A 18 -4.75 -3.35 -1.38
CA ILE A 18 -6.16 -3.58 -1.03
C ILE A 18 -6.86 -4.47 -2.08
N ALA A 19 -6.54 -4.32 -3.36
CA ALA A 19 -7.09 -5.17 -4.42
C ALA A 19 -6.68 -6.64 -4.25
N VAL A 20 -5.39 -6.90 -4.02
CA VAL A 20 -4.82 -8.25 -3.92
C VAL A 20 -5.21 -8.96 -2.62
N TYR A 21 -5.13 -8.27 -1.48
CA TYR A 21 -5.31 -8.89 -0.16
C TYR A 21 -6.73 -8.79 0.38
N TYR A 22 -7.54 -7.83 -0.10
CA TYR A 22 -8.89 -7.55 0.40
C TYR A 22 -9.94 -7.52 -0.73
N GLY A 23 -9.61 -8.01 -1.93
CA GLY A 23 -10.52 -8.04 -3.07
C GLY A 23 -11.02 -6.66 -3.51
N GLY A 24 -10.27 -5.59 -3.22
CA GLY A 24 -10.67 -4.21 -3.49
C GLY A 24 -11.63 -3.62 -2.43
N ASN A 25 -11.93 -4.37 -1.37
CA ASN A 25 -12.81 -3.94 -0.30
C ASN A 25 -12.07 -3.07 0.72
N ARG A 26 -12.12 -1.76 0.47
CA ARG A 26 -11.53 -0.73 1.35
C ARG A 26 -12.11 -0.77 2.77
N SER A 27 -13.36 -1.19 2.93
CA SER A 27 -14.01 -1.28 4.25
C SER A 27 -13.46 -2.44 5.06
N GLU A 28 -13.12 -3.55 4.40
CA GLU A 28 -12.51 -4.71 5.05
C GLU A 28 -11.06 -4.42 5.45
N PHE A 29 -10.29 -3.80 4.56
CA PHE A 29 -8.95 -3.29 4.90
C PHE A 29 -9.00 -2.33 6.10
N ALA A 30 -9.96 -1.40 6.12
CA ALA A 30 -10.14 -0.46 7.21
C ALA A 30 -10.42 -1.18 8.54
N LYS A 31 -11.36 -2.13 8.54
CA LYS A 31 -11.69 -2.95 9.72
C LYS A 31 -10.50 -3.77 10.21
N ALA A 32 -9.78 -4.43 9.31
CA ALA A 32 -8.62 -5.27 9.66
C ALA A 32 -7.47 -4.47 10.29
N ASN A 33 -7.32 -3.20 9.91
CA ASN A 33 -6.26 -2.32 10.42
C ASN A 33 -6.76 -1.36 11.52
N GLY A 34 -8.02 -1.48 11.97
CA GLY A 34 -8.59 -0.61 13.01
C GLY A 34 -8.68 0.86 12.61
N VAL A 35 -8.70 1.16 11.31
CA VAL A 35 -8.78 2.54 10.78
C VAL A 35 -10.15 2.83 10.20
N VAL A 36 -10.51 4.11 10.12
CA VAL A 36 -11.76 4.54 9.48
C VAL A 36 -11.62 4.54 7.95
N ARG A 37 -12.68 4.16 7.24
CA ARG A 37 -12.70 4.12 5.76
C ARG A 37 -12.28 5.46 5.12
N GLN A 38 -12.64 6.59 5.75
CA GLN A 38 -12.25 7.92 5.28
C GLN A 38 -10.72 8.12 5.28
N GLN A 39 -10.02 7.55 6.26
CA GLN A 39 -8.57 7.60 6.35
C GLN A 39 -7.92 6.78 5.24
N VAL A 40 -8.47 5.60 4.93
CA VAL A 40 -8.04 4.78 3.79
C VAL A 40 -8.21 5.54 2.47
N THR A 41 -9.34 6.22 2.28
CA THR A 41 -9.55 7.08 1.10
C THR A 41 -8.54 8.22 1.03
N LYS A 42 -8.23 8.88 2.16
CA LYS A 42 -7.17 9.91 2.21
C LYS A 42 -5.81 9.34 1.82
N TRP A 43 -5.47 8.14 2.28
CA TRP A 43 -4.21 7.48 1.90
C TRP A 43 -4.15 7.17 0.41
N LEU A 44 -5.23 6.67 -0.17
CA LEU A 44 -5.33 6.42 -1.61
C LEU A 44 -5.17 7.71 -2.42
N ASN A 45 -5.85 8.79 -2.02
CA ASN A 45 -5.75 10.09 -2.71
C ASN A 45 -4.37 10.72 -2.57
N ASN A 46 -3.70 10.55 -1.43
CA ASN A 46 -2.36 11.07 -1.20
C ASN A 46 -1.25 10.17 -1.76
N GLY A 47 -1.58 9.11 -2.51
CA GLY A 47 -0.58 8.26 -3.16
C GLY A 47 0.25 7.42 -2.19
N PHE A 48 -0.35 6.96 -1.09
CA PHE A 48 0.35 6.09 -0.14
C PHE A 48 0.72 4.75 -0.79
N TYR A 49 1.85 4.21 -0.35
CA TYR A 49 2.39 2.93 -0.83
C TYR A 49 2.67 2.00 0.35
N VAL A 50 2.71 0.70 0.07
CA VAL A 50 2.97 -0.36 1.03
C VAL A 50 4.28 -1.03 0.67
N VAL A 51 5.22 -1.06 1.62
CA VAL A 51 6.50 -1.77 1.49
C VAL A 51 6.59 -2.74 2.65
N ASP A 52 6.81 -4.02 2.40
CA ASP A 52 6.97 -5.02 3.46
C ASP A 52 5.78 -5.03 4.45
N HIS A 53 4.55 -4.96 3.93
CA HIS A 53 3.30 -4.84 4.71
C HIS A 53 3.19 -3.59 5.61
N LYS A 54 4.10 -2.62 5.47
CA LYS A 54 4.07 -1.35 6.20
C LYS A 54 3.59 -0.23 5.29
N LEU A 55 2.70 0.61 5.80
CA LEU A 55 2.15 1.75 5.08
C LEU A 55 3.10 2.94 5.14
N TYR A 56 3.50 3.46 3.99
CA TYR A 56 4.35 4.63 3.86
C TYR A 56 3.61 5.81 3.23
N SER A 57 3.80 6.97 3.84
CA SER A 57 3.33 8.25 3.35
C SER A 57 4.40 8.92 2.49
N PRO A 58 4.13 9.33 1.24
CA PRO A 58 5.06 10.14 0.48
C PRO A 58 5.19 11.53 1.14
N ARG A 59 6.33 11.77 1.81
CA ARG A 59 6.60 13.05 2.51
C ARG A 59 7.40 14.04 1.68
N ARG A 60 8.26 13.55 0.79
CA ARG A 60 9.11 14.40 -0.03
C ARG A 60 9.45 13.69 -1.34
N ASN A 61 9.32 14.42 -2.45
CA ASN A 61 9.87 13.97 -3.72
C ASN A 61 11.39 14.14 -3.64
N LEU A 62 12.13 13.06 -3.87
CA LEU A 62 13.58 13.10 -3.97
C LEU A 62 13.94 13.30 -5.45
N ASN A 63 14.73 14.33 -5.74
CA ASN A 63 15.31 14.47 -7.07
C ASN A 63 16.32 13.34 -7.28
N ARG A 64 16.21 12.66 -8.42
CA ARG A 64 17.24 11.74 -8.90
C ARG A 64 18.34 12.58 -9.58
N PRO A 65 19.62 12.35 -9.30
CA PRO A 65 20.72 12.97 -10.04
C PRO A 65 20.74 12.51 -11.50
#